data_AF-A0A0X8G7M6-F1
#
_entry.id   AF-A0A0X8G7M6-F1
#
_cell.length_a   1.000
_cell.length_b   1.000
_cell.length_c   1.000
_cell.angle_alpha   90.00
_cell.angle_beta   90.00
_cell.angle_gamma   90.00
#
_symmetry.space_group_name_H-M   'P 1'
#
loop_
_entity.id
_entity.type
_entity.pdbx_description
1 polymer ?
#
loop_
_entity_poly.entity_id
_entity_poly.type
_entity_poly.pdbx_seq_one_letter_code
_entity_poly.pdbx_strand_id
1 'polypeptide(L)'
;MKEDNYILFDNYLNKELSASEIISFEEKLESDTNFKQEFEIYKTLNTSLSSKFENEEEEQKLRNTLSNLGLKYIKKEKLVKNKGKIISLFNYKQLMVAASIALLIGLFIFKDGNPVYRDFSNHNPLELVVRGENNTASIKAEEAFNSKNYEEAFKQLSILASKNPNDIEIQLYKGISLLELNKYKKAETIFNKISSGNSSFSNTAKWYKALGFLKQGKLDECKKVLKTIPETAEEYKQAKKLLRKL
;
A
#
# COMPACT_ATOMS: atom_id res chain seq x y z
N MET A 1 5.53 -25.61 5.75
CA MET A 1 6.32 -25.06 6.88
C MET A 1 5.64 -25.44 8.18
N LYS A 2 6.38 -26.00 9.15
CA LYS A 2 5.86 -26.25 10.50
C LYS A 2 5.90 -24.94 11.29
N GLU A 3 4.82 -24.58 11.95
CA GLU A 3 4.61 -23.29 12.61
C GLU A 3 5.66 -22.98 13.70
N ASP A 4 6.25 -24.02 14.29
CA ASP A 4 7.29 -23.90 15.33
C ASP A 4 8.67 -23.44 14.81
N ASN A 5 8.93 -23.56 13.49
CA ASN A 5 10.26 -23.26 12.94
C ASN A 5 10.58 -21.75 12.93
N TYR A 6 9.57 -20.89 12.77
CA TYR A 6 9.79 -19.44 12.67
C TYR A 6 10.29 -18.81 13.98
N ILE A 7 9.70 -19.21 15.11
CA ILE A 7 10.12 -18.74 16.44
C ILE A 7 11.57 -19.18 16.70
N LEU A 8 11.90 -20.41 16.31
CA LEU A 8 13.25 -20.95 16.47
C LEU A 8 14.27 -20.19 15.60
N PHE A 9 13.93 -19.87 14.35
CA PHE A 9 14.76 -19.05 13.47
C PHE A 9 14.96 -17.63 14.00
N ASP A 10 13.90 -17.00 14.49
CA ASP A 10 13.95 -15.65 15.04
C ASP A 10 14.85 -15.58 16.29
N ASN A 11 14.64 -16.50 17.23
CA ASN A 11 15.45 -16.59 18.44
C ASN A 11 16.93 -16.87 18.13
N TYR A 12 17.24 -17.69 17.12
CA TYR A 12 18.63 -17.92 16.70
C TYR A 12 19.27 -16.65 16.14
N LEU A 13 18.58 -15.92 15.25
CA LEU A 13 19.08 -14.67 14.67
C LEU A 13 19.27 -13.57 15.73
N ASN A 14 18.41 -13.53 16.74
CA ASN A 14 18.47 -12.56 17.84
C ASN A 14 19.40 -12.98 18.99
N LYS A 15 20.08 -14.14 18.89
CA LYS A 15 20.95 -14.71 19.94
C LYS A 15 20.23 -14.96 21.28
N GLU A 16 18.95 -15.31 21.20
CA GLU A 16 18.08 -15.58 22.35
C GLU A 16 18.00 -17.08 22.71
N LEU A 17 18.64 -17.95 21.92
CA LEU A 17 18.72 -19.39 22.20
C LEU A 17 19.80 -19.72 23.24
N SER A 18 19.51 -20.71 24.08
CA SER A 18 20.50 -21.26 25.01
C SER A 18 21.59 -22.07 24.28
N ALA A 19 22.74 -22.29 24.93
CA ALA A 19 23.85 -23.01 24.33
C ALA A 19 23.47 -24.43 23.84
N SER A 20 22.60 -25.14 24.56
CA SER A 20 22.12 -26.47 24.13
C SER A 20 21.16 -26.41 22.94
N GLU A 21 20.38 -25.33 22.83
CA GLU A 21 19.45 -25.12 21.71
C GLU A 21 20.19 -24.69 20.44
N ILE A 22 21.27 -23.90 20.58
CA ILE A 22 22.16 -23.53 19.46
C ILE A 22 22.78 -24.77 18.83
N ILE A 23 23.34 -25.67 19.64
CA ILE A 23 23.94 -26.92 19.14
C ILE A 23 22.89 -27.76 18.40
N SER A 24 21.71 -27.92 18.99
CA SER A 24 20.61 -28.68 18.37
C SER A 24 20.09 -28.03 17.09
N PHE A 25 20.21 -26.71 16.97
CA PHE A 25 19.81 -25.94 15.80
C PHE A 25 20.81 -26.08 14.66
N GLU A 26 22.11 -25.95 14.96
CA GLU A 26 23.19 -26.09 13.99
C GLU A 26 23.28 -27.53 13.46
N GLU A 27 23.11 -28.53 14.33
CA GLU A 27 23.03 -29.93 13.91
C GLU A 27 21.86 -30.18 12.93
N LYS A 28 20.71 -29.52 13.14
CA LYS A 28 19.58 -29.58 12.20
C LYS A 28 19.83 -28.83 10.90
N LEU A 29 20.58 -27.72 10.93
CA LEU A 29 20.99 -27.01 9.71
C LEU A 29 21.94 -27.85 8.85
N GLU A 30 22.77 -28.69 9.46
CA GLU A 30 23.69 -29.57 8.75
C GLU A 30 23.00 -30.84 8.24
N SER A 31 22.12 -31.43 9.05
CA SER A 31 21.49 -32.73 8.77
C SER A 31 20.21 -32.65 7.93
N ASP A 32 19.45 -31.55 7.99
CA ASP A 32 18.19 -31.38 7.27
C ASP A 32 18.28 -30.26 6.23
N THR A 33 18.36 -30.67 4.96
CA THR A 33 18.44 -29.75 3.81
C THR A 33 17.20 -28.86 3.67
N ASN A 34 16.00 -29.36 4.03
CA ASN A 34 14.79 -28.57 3.97
C ASN A 34 14.77 -27.52 5.08
N PHE A 35 15.19 -27.90 6.30
CA PHE A 35 15.32 -26.97 7.42
C PHE A 35 16.32 -25.85 7.12
N LYS A 36 17.46 -26.19 6.50
CA LYS A 36 18.45 -25.21 6.04
C LYS A 36 17.90 -24.24 5.00
N GLN A 37 17.18 -24.74 4.00
CA GLN A 37 16.57 -23.88 2.98
C GLN A 37 15.50 -22.96 3.57
N GLU A 38 14.66 -23.47 4.48
CA GLU A 38 13.68 -22.68 5.21
C GLU A 38 14.33 -21.56 6.02
N PHE A 39 15.45 -21.85 6.71
CA PHE A 39 16.21 -20.86 7.48
C PHE A 39 16.85 -19.78 6.60
N GLU A 40 17.47 -20.15 5.48
CA GLU A 40 18.10 -19.17 4.57
C GLU A 40 17.09 -18.22 3.94
N ILE A 41 15.91 -18.73 3.57
CA ILE A 41 14.79 -17.89 3.10
C ILE A 41 14.36 -16.92 4.20
N TYR A 42 14.16 -17.42 5.43
CA TYR A 42 13.76 -16.59 6.57
C TYR A 42 14.80 -15.50 6.88
N LYS A 43 16.08 -15.87 6.92
CA LYS A 43 17.20 -14.95 7.14
C LYS A 43 17.27 -13.88 6.06
N THR A 44 17.14 -14.25 4.78
CA THR A 44 17.17 -13.31 3.65
C THR A 44 16.02 -12.30 3.73
N LEU A 45 14.82 -12.77 4.07
CA LEU A 45 13.65 -11.93 4.29
C LEU A 45 13.87 -10.97 5.45
N ASN A 46 14.40 -11.46 6.58
CA ASN A 46 14.69 -10.64 7.75
C ASN A 46 15.71 -9.54 7.44
N THR A 47 16.81 -9.88 6.76
CA THR A 47 17.84 -8.90 6.35
C THR A 47 17.29 -7.87 5.37
N SER A 48 16.47 -8.29 4.40
CA SER A 48 15.87 -7.38 3.42
C SER A 48 14.81 -6.45 4.04
N LEU A 49 14.19 -6.89 5.14
CA LEU A 49 13.22 -6.09 5.88
C LEU A 49 13.94 -5.07 6.77
N SER A 50 14.99 -5.48 7.49
CA SER A 50 15.81 -4.57 8.31
C SER A 50 16.49 -3.51 7.46
N SER A 51 16.95 -3.84 6.25
CA SER A 51 17.54 -2.84 5.34
C SER A 51 16.56 -1.78 4.83
N LYS A 52 15.24 -1.97 5.01
CA LYS A 52 14.21 -0.97 4.65
C LYS A 52 13.88 -0.01 5.79
N PHE A 53 14.29 -0.31 7.01
CA PHE A 53 14.12 0.59 8.15
C PHE A 53 15.45 1.31 8.36
N GLU A 54 15.48 2.61 8.04
CA GLU A 54 16.69 3.45 8.20
C GLU A 54 17.11 3.63 9.67
N ASN A 55 16.25 3.27 10.62
CA ASN A 55 16.42 3.50 12.04
C ASN A 55 16.14 2.22 12.84
N GLU A 56 17.18 1.63 13.44
CA GLU A 56 17.11 0.38 14.23
C GLU A 56 16.07 0.46 15.37
N GLU A 57 15.87 1.66 15.93
CA GLU A 57 14.88 1.87 17.00
C GLU A 57 13.43 1.68 16.55
N GLU A 58 13.08 2.07 15.32
CA GLU A 58 11.71 1.97 14.81
C GLU A 58 11.36 0.52 14.49
N GLU A 59 12.33 -0.21 13.92
CA GLU A 59 12.23 -1.65 13.72
C GLU A 59 12.04 -2.37 15.08
N GLN A 60 12.86 -2.03 16.08
CA GLN A 60 12.76 -2.66 17.40
C GLN A 60 11.42 -2.35 18.09
N LYS A 61 10.91 -1.12 17.98
CA LYS A 61 9.59 -0.74 18.52
C LYS A 61 8.46 -1.52 17.85
N LEU A 62 8.51 -1.69 16.53
CA LEU A 62 7.54 -2.48 15.80
C LEU A 62 7.61 -3.96 16.19
N ARG A 63 8.81 -4.54 16.25
CA ARG A 63 9.04 -5.93 16.68
C ARG A 63 8.56 -6.18 18.09
N ASN A 64 8.89 -5.31 19.04
CA ASN A 64 8.41 -5.40 20.41
C ASN A 64 6.88 -5.33 20.49
N THR A 65 6.27 -4.47 19.69
CA THR A 65 4.81 -4.36 19.62
C THR A 65 4.20 -5.65 19.09
N LEU A 66 4.72 -6.20 17.99
CA LEU A 66 4.21 -7.43 17.38
C LEU A 66 4.43 -8.66 18.27
N SER A 67 5.60 -8.77 18.91
CA SER A 67 5.91 -9.86 19.86
C SER A 67 5.00 -9.79 21.09
N ASN A 68 4.81 -8.59 21.66
CA ASN A 68 3.88 -8.39 22.77
C ASN A 68 2.42 -8.69 22.39
N LEU A 69 1.99 -8.32 21.18
CA LEU A 69 0.65 -8.67 20.67
C LEU A 69 0.55 -10.19 20.46
N GLY A 70 1.57 -10.82 19.90
CA GLY A 70 1.70 -12.27 19.78
C GLY A 70 1.53 -12.95 21.13
N LEU A 71 2.27 -12.56 22.16
CA LEU A 71 2.17 -13.13 23.51
C LEU A 71 0.81 -12.85 24.17
N LYS A 72 0.19 -11.70 23.89
CA LYS A 72 -1.09 -11.30 24.48
C LYS A 72 -2.29 -12.05 23.88
N TYR A 73 -2.25 -12.35 22.58
CA TYR A 73 -3.36 -12.99 21.87
C TYR A 73 -3.11 -14.47 21.55
N ILE A 74 -1.84 -14.90 21.43
CA ILE A 74 -1.42 -16.30 21.34
C ILE A 74 -1.11 -16.76 22.76
N LYS A 75 -2.17 -16.92 23.56
CA LYS A 75 -2.06 -17.59 24.84
C LYS A 75 -1.70 -19.06 24.56
N LYS A 76 -0.49 -19.46 24.92
CA LYS A 76 -0.12 -20.87 25.06
C LYS A 76 -0.97 -21.42 26.20
N GLU A 77 -2.19 -21.88 25.90
CA GLU A 77 -3.01 -22.57 26.87
C GLU A 77 -2.20 -23.77 27.36
N LYS A 78 -1.88 -23.77 28.66
CA LYS A 78 -1.41 -24.97 29.36
C LYS A 78 -2.47 -26.04 29.09
N LEU A 79 -2.07 -27.09 28.38
CA LEU A 79 -2.87 -28.28 28.16
C LEU A 79 -3.30 -28.85 29.50
N VAL A 80 -4.47 -28.43 29.99
CA VAL A 80 -5.17 -29.12 31.06
C VAL A 80 -5.59 -30.45 30.46
N LYS A 81 -4.99 -31.54 30.96
CA LYS A 81 -5.36 -32.92 30.61
C LYS A 81 -6.77 -33.21 31.13
N ASN A 82 -7.79 -32.69 30.45
CA ASN A 82 -9.13 -33.24 30.53
C ASN A 82 -9.21 -34.41 29.56
N LYS A 83 -9.62 -35.58 30.06
CA LYS A 83 -9.92 -36.78 29.27
C LYS A 83 -11.17 -36.52 28.41
N GLY A 84 -11.04 -35.67 27.40
CA GLY A 84 -12.02 -35.54 26.32
C GLY A 84 -11.83 -36.68 25.32
N LYS A 85 -12.93 -37.28 24.85
CA LYS A 85 -12.90 -38.28 23.77
C LYS A 85 -12.17 -37.69 22.56
N ILE A 86 -11.03 -38.29 22.22
CA ILE A 86 -10.21 -37.92 21.07
C ILE A 86 -10.96 -38.39 19.82
N ILE A 87 -11.51 -37.44 19.04
CA ILE A 87 -11.95 -37.72 17.68
C ILE A 87 -10.73 -37.54 16.78
N SER A 88 -10.30 -38.63 16.14
CA SER A 88 -9.15 -38.64 15.23
C SER A 88 -9.46 -37.81 13.98
N LEU A 89 -8.78 -36.67 13.82
CA LEU A 89 -8.84 -35.80 12.65
C LEU A 89 -7.91 -36.26 11.51
N PHE A 90 -7.45 -37.51 11.53
CA PHE A 90 -6.38 -38.01 10.65
C PHE A 90 -6.74 -37.97 9.15
N ASN A 91 -8.03 -37.96 8.81
CA ASN A 91 -8.50 -37.99 7.41
C ASN A 91 -8.75 -36.61 6.79
N TYR A 92 -8.57 -35.50 7.53
CA TYR A 92 -8.82 -34.14 7.02
C TYR A 92 -7.56 -33.45 6.48
N LYS A 93 -6.38 -34.11 6.53
CA LYS A 93 -5.12 -33.53 6.02
C LYS A 93 -5.22 -33.10 4.56
N GLN A 94 -5.93 -33.88 3.72
CA GLN A 94 -6.14 -33.55 2.32
C GLN A 94 -7.08 -32.35 2.13
N LEU A 95 -8.07 -32.17 3.01
CA LEU A 95 -8.97 -31.00 2.97
C LEU A 95 -8.28 -29.71 3.42
N MET A 96 -7.36 -29.78 4.39
CA MET A 96 -6.52 -28.63 4.76
C MET A 96 -5.56 -28.23 3.65
N VAL A 97 -4.95 -29.20 2.97
CA VAL A 97 -4.08 -28.95 1.80
C VAL A 97 -4.90 -28.38 0.63
N ALA A 98 -6.10 -28.91 0.39
CA ALA A 98 -6.99 -28.37 -0.63
C ALA A 98 -7.46 -26.94 -0.30
N ALA A 99 -7.73 -26.63 0.97
CA ALA A 99 -8.10 -25.28 1.40
C ALA A 99 -6.93 -24.29 1.31
N SER A 100 -5.70 -24.71 1.65
CA SER A 100 -4.51 -23.86 1.51
C SER A 100 -4.10 -23.67 0.05
N ILE A 101 -4.25 -24.70 -0.78
CA ILE A 101 -4.09 -24.59 -2.24
C ILE A 101 -5.22 -23.74 -2.84
N ALA A 102 -6.47 -23.88 -2.40
CA ALA A 102 -7.57 -23.03 -2.87
C ALA A 102 -7.41 -21.58 -2.41
N LEU A 103 -6.82 -21.33 -1.24
CA LEU A 103 -6.50 -19.99 -0.75
C LEU A 103 -5.28 -19.39 -1.46
N LEU A 104 -4.26 -20.21 -1.75
CA LEU A 104 -3.10 -19.82 -2.58
C LEU A 104 -3.51 -19.57 -4.03
N ILE A 105 -4.30 -20.46 -4.64
CA ILE A 105 -4.89 -20.29 -5.97
C ILE A 105 -5.85 -19.11 -5.97
N GLY A 106 -6.65 -18.91 -4.91
CA GLY A 106 -7.47 -17.70 -4.74
C GLY A 106 -6.61 -16.44 -4.78
N LEU A 107 -5.58 -16.37 -3.93
CA LEU A 107 -4.63 -15.26 -3.89
C LEU A 107 -3.87 -15.05 -5.22
N PHE A 108 -3.57 -16.12 -5.96
CA PHE A 108 -2.87 -16.04 -7.24
C PHE A 108 -3.80 -15.70 -8.41
N ILE A 109 -5.06 -16.17 -8.41
CA ILE A 109 -6.10 -15.78 -9.37
C ILE A 109 -6.46 -14.30 -9.17
N PHE A 110 -6.37 -13.76 -7.94
CA PHE A 110 -6.49 -12.31 -7.68
C PHE A 110 -5.29 -11.48 -8.16
N LYS A 111 -4.21 -12.09 -8.69
CA LYS A 111 -3.07 -11.36 -9.25
C LYS A 111 -3.37 -10.76 -10.65
N ASP A 112 -4.44 -11.23 -11.29
CA ASP A 112 -5.09 -10.59 -12.45
C ASP A 112 -6.32 -9.77 -12.03
N GLY A 113 -6.24 -9.09 -10.89
CA GLY A 113 -7.28 -8.16 -10.44
C GLY A 113 -7.32 -6.88 -11.28
N ASN A 114 -8.51 -6.30 -11.39
CA ASN A 114 -8.71 -4.97 -11.98
C ASN A 114 -7.67 -3.97 -11.43
N PRO A 115 -7.14 -3.05 -12.26
CA PRO A 115 -6.15 -2.08 -11.84
C PRO A 115 -6.64 -1.28 -10.64
N VAL A 116 -5.80 -1.13 -9.63
CA VAL A 116 -6.15 -0.36 -8.43
C VAL A 116 -5.65 1.07 -8.56
N TYR A 117 -6.39 2.02 -7.99
CA TYR A 117 -6.07 3.45 -8.01
C TYR A 117 -4.59 3.75 -7.67
N ARG A 118 -4.06 3.09 -6.64
CA ARG A 118 -2.69 3.29 -6.13
C ARG A 118 -1.61 3.02 -7.18
N ASP A 119 -1.88 2.16 -8.16
CA ASP A 119 -0.91 1.84 -9.23
C ASP A 119 -0.72 3.02 -10.21
N PHE A 120 -1.63 3.99 -10.19
CA PHE A 120 -1.71 5.09 -11.16
C PHE A 120 -1.77 6.48 -10.52
N SER A 121 -1.90 6.58 -9.19
CA SER A 121 -2.09 7.83 -8.46
C SER A 121 -0.78 8.53 -8.07
N ASN A 122 0.22 8.53 -8.95
CA ASN A 122 1.44 9.30 -8.72
C ASN A 122 1.19 10.75 -9.14
N HIS A 123 1.07 11.63 -8.16
CA HIS A 123 0.89 13.06 -8.40
C HIS A 123 2.23 13.72 -8.67
N ASN A 124 2.25 14.62 -9.65
CA ASN A 124 3.37 15.54 -9.79
C ASN A 124 3.46 16.40 -8.52
N PRO A 125 4.67 16.71 -8.02
CA PRO A 125 4.83 17.66 -6.93
C PRO A 125 4.19 18.99 -7.28
N LEU A 126 3.54 19.60 -6.29
CA LEU A 126 3.07 20.97 -6.39
C LEU A 126 4.26 21.91 -6.22
N GLU A 127 4.48 22.79 -7.20
CA GLU A 127 5.52 23.83 -7.19
C GLU A 127 4.88 25.16 -7.63
N LEU A 128 4.53 26.04 -6.69
CA LEU A 128 3.93 27.33 -7.01
C LEU A 128 5.01 28.40 -7.09
N VAL A 129 5.05 29.13 -8.22
CA VAL A 129 6.00 30.24 -8.37
C VAL A 129 5.62 31.39 -7.43
N VAL A 130 6.47 31.60 -6.42
CA VAL A 130 6.31 32.66 -5.41
C VAL A 130 6.63 34.03 -6.02
N ARG A 131 5.63 34.93 -6.12
CA ARG A 131 5.85 36.35 -6.42
C ARG A 131 5.16 37.23 -5.37
N GLY A 132 5.91 37.67 -4.35
CA GLY A 132 5.47 38.67 -3.35
C GLY A 132 5.77 38.33 -1.88
N GLU A 133 5.69 39.34 -1.01
CA GLU A 133 6.17 39.32 0.39
C GLU A 133 5.32 38.51 1.39
N ASN A 134 4.13 38.03 1.04
CA ASN A 134 3.23 37.31 1.97
C ASN A 134 2.75 35.95 1.41
N ASN A 135 3.69 35.05 1.14
CA ASN A 135 3.43 33.79 0.43
C ASN A 135 3.21 32.55 1.34
N THR A 136 2.85 32.76 2.61
CA THR A 136 2.70 31.68 3.60
C THR A 136 1.71 30.58 3.17
N ALA A 137 0.63 30.94 2.48
CA ALA A 137 -0.37 29.97 2.04
C ALA A 137 0.15 29.06 0.90
N SER A 138 0.96 29.60 -0.02
CA SER A 138 1.54 28.84 -1.13
C SER A 138 2.57 27.83 -0.62
N ILE A 139 3.48 28.27 0.26
CA ILE A 139 4.48 27.40 0.88
C ILE A 139 3.79 26.27 1.66
N LYS A 140 2.79 26.61 2.49
CA LYS A 140 2.03 25.60 3.24
C LYS A 140 1.24 24.65 2.34
N ALA A 141 0.73 25.13 1.20
CA ALA A 141 0.03 24.29 0.23
C ALA A 141 0.98 23.27 -0.42
N GLU A 142 2.16 23.71 -0.86
CA GLU A 142 3.21 22.85 -1.43
C GLU A 142 3.67 21.79 -0.43
N GLU A 143 4.10 22.22 0.76
CA GLU A 143 4.55 21.33 1.83
C GLU A 143 3.49 20.30 2.18
N ALA A 144 2.24 20.73 2.38
CA ALA A 144 1.15 19.83 2.72
C ALA A 144 0.82 18.87 1.57
N PHE A 145 0.78 19.34 0.32
CA PHE A 145 0.46 18.47 -0.81
C PHE A 145 1.55 17.42 -1.05
N ASN A 146 2.81 17.85 -1.04
CA ASN A 146 3.96 17.01 -1.32
C ASN A 146 4.23 16.00 -0.18
N SER A 147 3.90 16.37 1.06
CA SER A 147 3.90 15.45 2.22
C SER A 147 2.63 14.57 2.31
N LYS A 148 1.72 14.65 1.33
CA LYS A 148 0.45 13.92 1.27
C LYS A 148 -0.55 14.26 2.39
N ASN A 149 -0.36 15.38 3.08
CA ASN A 149 -1.35 15.96 3.97
C ASN A 149 -2.43 16.70 3.15
N TYR A 150 -3.31 15.93 2.50
CA TYR A 150 -4.30 16.47 1.59
C TYR A 150 -5.38 17.32 2.26
N GLU A 151 -5.60 17.16 3.57
CA GLU A 151 -6.53 17.99 4.35
C GLU A 151 -6.02 19.43 4.48
N GLU A 152 -4.78 19.60 4.94
CA GLU A 152 -4.16 20.91 5.03
C GLU A 152 -3.90 21.50 3.63
N ALA A 153 -3.47 20.68 2.66
CA ALA A 153 -3.30 21.10 1.28
C ALA A 153 -4.61 21.67 0.72
N PHE A 154 -5.74 20.96 0.89
CA PHE A 154 -7.04 21.43 0.45
C PHE A 154 -7.44 22.77 1.10
N LYS A 155 -7.15 22.94 2.39
CA LYS A 155 -7.44 24.20 3.11
C LYS A 155 -6.63 25.36 2.53
N GLN A 156 -5.32 25.20 2.37
CA GLN A 156 -4.45 26.26 1.84
C GLN A 156 -4.74 26.56 0.36
N LEU A 157 -4.92 25.52 -0.46
CA LEU A 157 -5.33 25.67 -1.87
C LEU A 157 -6.71 26.33 -2.00
N SER A 158 -7.61 26.14 -1.03
CA SER A 158 -8.90 26.85 -1.04
C SER A 158 -8.77 28.35 -0.75
N ILE A 159 -7.84 28.74 0.13
CA ILE A 159 -7.51 30.15 0.39
C ILE A 159 -6.92 30.77 -0.88
N LEU A 160 -5.94 30.10 -1.49
CA LEU A 160 -5.30 30.55 -2.72
C LEU A 160 -6.30 30.66 -3.88
N ALA A 161 -7.14 29.64 -4.07
CA ALA A 161 -8.21 29.63 -5.08
C ALA A 161 -9.23 30.75 -4.89
N SER A 162 -9.45 31.23 -3.67
CA SER A 162 -10.37 32.34 -3.40
C SER A 162 -9.77 33.69 -3.83
N LYS A 163 -8.45 33.83 -3.75
CA LYS A 163 -7.71 35.01 -4.21
C LYS A 163 -7.51 34.99 -5.73
N ASN A 164 -7.20 33.81 -6.28
CA ASN A 164 -6.89 33.59 -7.68
C ASN A 164 -7.84 32.54 -8.29
N PRO A 165 -9.13 32.85 -8.48
CA PRO A 165 -10.13 31.86 -8.91
C PRO A 165 -9.91 31.30 -10.33
N ASN A 166 -9.13 31.99 -11.15
CA ASN A 166 -8.83 31.61 -12.53
C ASN A 166 -7.50 30.85 -12.67
N ASP A 167 -6.75 30.68 -11.59
CA ASP A 167 -5.52 29.91 -11.61
C ASP A 167 -5.83 28.41 -11.71
N ILE A 168 -5.66 27.86 -12.91
CA ILE A 168 -6.06 26.49 -13.22
C ILE A 168 -5.21 25.46 -12.49
N GLU A 169 -3.93 25.75 -12.23
CA GLU A 169 -3.05 24.87 -11.48
C GLU A 169 -3.53 24.74 -10.04
N ILE A 170 -3.81 25.87 -9.38
CA ILE A 170 -4.36 25.88 -8.01
C ILE A 170 -5.70 25.12 -7.96
N GLN A 171 -6.59 25.32 -8.94
CA GLN A 171 -7.84 24.57 -9.00
C GLN A 171 -7.61 23.07 -9.21
N LEU A 172 -6.68 22.68 -10.07
CA LEU A 172 -6.35 21.29 -10.35
C LEU A 172 -5.88 20.58 -9.07
N TYR A 173 -4.87 21.14 -8.39
CA TYR A 173 -4.33 20.56 -7.17
C TYR A 173 -5.35 20.54 -6.03
N LYS A 174 -6.23 21.53 -5.95
CA LYS A 174 -7.39 21.50 -5.03
C LYS A 174 -8.32 20.32 -5.34
N GLY A 175 -8.56 20.05 -6.63
CA GLY A 175 -9.33 18.90 -7.10
C GLY A 175 -8.67 17.56 -6.74
N ILE A 176 -7.34 17.47 -6.89
CA ILE A 176 -6.57 16.27 -6.52
C ILE A 176 -6.66 16.02 -5.01
N SER A 177 -6.48 17.05 -4.18
CA SER A 177 -6.64 16.91 -2.73
C SER A 177 -8.05 16.45 -2.34
N LEU A 178 -9.10 16.95 -3.01
CA LEU A 178 -10.47 16.47 -2.80
C LEU A 178 -10.66 15.01 -3.21
N LEU A 179 -10.02 14.57 -4.30
CA LEU A 179 -10.04 13.18 -4.73
C LEU A 179 -9.34 12.28 -3.71
N GLU A 180 -8.23 12.73 -3.13
CA GLU A 180 -7.53 11.97 -2.10
C GLU A 180 -8.32 11.86 -0.79
N LEU A 181 -9.05 12.93 -0.44
CA LEU A 181 -10.01 12.95 0.67
C LEU A 181 -11.34 12.24 0.36
N ASN A 182 -11.43 11.50 -0.76
CA ASN A 182 -12.61 10.77 -1.21
C ASN A 182 -13.86 11.65 -1.40
N LYS A 183 -13.70 12.95 -1.62
CA LYS A 183 -14.78 13.91 -1.91
C LYS A 183 -15.09 13.94 -3.41
N TYR A 184 -15.43 12.77 -3.95
CA TYR A 184 -15.50 12.50 -5.39
C TYR A 184 -16.35 13.50 -6.19
N LYS A 185 -17.58 13.81 -5.74
CA LYS A 185 -18.46 14.75 -6.45
C LYS A 185 -17.83 16.14 -6.60
N LYS A 186 -17.18 16.64 -5.54
CA LYS A 186 -16.54 17.96 -5.55
C LYS A 186 -15.30 17.97 -6.46
N ALA A 187 -14.49 16.91 -6.39
CA ALA A 187 -13.33 16.74 -7.26
C ALA A 187 -13.75 16.67 -8.74
N GLU A 188 -14.78 15.87 -9.05
CA GLU A 188 -15.31 15.72 -10.41
C GLU A 188 -15.83 17.04 -10.97
N THR A 189 -16.55 17.86 -10.19
CA THR A 189 -16.97 19.20 -10.61
C THR A 189 -15.78 20.07 -11.05
N ILE A 190 -14.69 20.06 -10.28
CA ILE A 190 -13.47 20.80 -10.62
C ILE A 190 -12.85 20.25 -11.91
N PHE A 191 -12.67 18.93 -12.01
CA PHE A 191 -12.06 18.31 -13.18
C PHE A 191 -12.89 18.51 -14.46
N ASN A 192 -14.22 18.49 -14.37
CA ASN A 192 -15.10 18.80 -15.50
C ASN A 192 -14.92 20.25 -15.96
N LYS A 193 -14.83 21.20 -15.04
CA LYS A 193 -14.60 22.61 -15.37
C LYS A 193 -13.24 22.80 -16.09
N ILE A 194 -12.18 22.18 -15.59
CA ILE A 194 -10.83 22.31 -16.18
C ILE A 194 -10.75 21.61 -17.54
N SER A 195 -11.27 20.38 -17.65
CA SER A 195 -11.23 19.61 -18.90
C SER A 195 -12.11 20.17 -20.03
N SER A 196 -13.09 21.00 -19.71
CA SER A 196 -13.91 21.72 -20.71
C SER A 196 -13.26 23.01 -21.20
N GLY A 197 -12.17 23.45 -20.56
CA GLY A 197 -11.41 24.64 -20.96
C GLY A 197 -10.24 24.33 -21.90
N ASN A 198 -9.56 25.39 -22.34
CA ASN A 198 -8.44 25.32 -23.29
C ASN A 198 -7.05 25.45 -22.61
N SER A 199 -6.92 25.01 -21.36
CA SER A 199 -5.62 25.05 -20.66
C SER A 199 -4.76 23.82 -20.97
N SER A 200 -3.45 23.93 -20.73
CA SER A 200 -2.52 22.79 -20.76
C SER A 200 -2.96 21.65 -19.83
N PHE A 201 -3.66 21.98 -18.74
CA PHE A 201 -4.18 21.03 -17.75
C PHE A 201 -5.47 20.30 -18.15
N SER A 202 -6.04 20.57 -19.34
CA SER A 202 -7.31 19.95 -19.75
C SER A 202 -7.24 18.43 -19.77
N ASN A 203 -6.15 17.85 -20.32
CA ASN A 203 -5.95 16.40 -20.35
C ASN A 203 -5.56 15.84 -18.98
N THR A 204 -4.80 16.58 -18.18
CA THR A 204 -4.50 16.23 -16.78
C THR A 204 -5.77 16.12 -15.94
N ALA A 205 -6.73 17.03 -16.13
CA ALA A 205 -8.02 16.96 -15.46
C ALA A 205 -8.86 15.74 -15.91
N LYS A 206 -8.83 15.38 -17.20
CA LYS A 206 -9.45 14.14 -17.69
C LYS A 206 -8.81 12.91 -17.04
N TRP A 207 -7.49 12.88 -16.95
CA TRP A 207 -6.75 11.81 -16.27
C TRP A 207 -7.20 11.66 -14.81
N TYR A 208 -7.21 12.74 -14.03
CA TYR A 208 -7.66 12.69 -12.64
C TYR A 208 -9.14 12.35 -12.47
N LYS A 209 -10.00 12.78 -13.41
CA LYS A 209 -11.41 12.34 -13.44
C LYS A 209 -11.51 10.83 -13.64
N ALA A 210 -10.74 10.26 -14.59
CA ALA A 210 -10.71 8.82 -14.81
C ALA A 210 -10.21 8.06 -13.58
N LEU A 211 -9.14 8.55 -12.94
CA LEU A 211 -8.66 7.98 -11.68
C LEU A 211 -9.68 8.08 -10.54
N GLY A 212 -10.46 9.16 -10.50
CA GLY A 212 -11.60 9.29 -9.58
C GLY A 212 -12.66 8.21 -9.78
N PHE A 213 -12.98 7.85 -11.02
CA PHE A 213 -13.87 6.72 -11.31
C PHE A 213 -13.23 5.37 -10.96
N LEU A 214 -11.93 5.20 -11.24
CA LEU A 214 -11.18 4.00 -10.85
C LEU A 214 -11.23 3.78 -9.33
N LYS A 215 -10.97 4.83 -8.53
CA LYS A 215 -11.01 4.78 -7.06
C LYS A 215 -12.39 4.42 -6.51
N GLN A 216 -13.46 4.74 -7.24
CA GLN A 216 -14.85 4.39 -6.91
C GLN A 216 -15.27 3.01 -7.44
N GLY A 217 -14.42 2.28 -8.18
CA GLY A 217 -14.78 1.03 -8.85
C GLY A 217 -15.70 1.21 -10.07
N LYS A 218 -15.87 2.43 -10.57
CA LYS A 218 -16.70 2.77 -11.74
C LYS A 218 -15.92 2.57 -13.03
N LEU A 219 -15.71 1.30 -13.39
CA LEU A 219 -14.77 0.93 -14.45
C LEU A 219 -15.23 1.39 -15.84
N ASP A 220 -16.54 1.35 -16.13
CA ASP A 220 -17.07 1.77 -17.42
C ASP A 220 -16.91 3.28 -17.64
N GLU A 221 -17.19 4.09 -16.63
CA GLU A 221 -16.99 5.53 -16.66
C GLU A 221 -15.49 5.88 -16.74
N CYS A 222 -14.65 5.14 -16.03
CA CYS A 222 -13.20 5.25 -16.13
C CYS A 222 -12.75 5.03 -17.59
N LYS A 223 -13.14 3.90 -18.21
CA LYS A 223 -12.84 3.59 -19.62
C LYS A 223 -13.32 4.68 -20.57
N LYS A 224 -14.55 5.18 -20.37
CA LYS A 224 -15.13 6.26 -21.21
C LYS A 224 -14.27 7.51 -21.15
N VAL A 225 -13.84 7.96 -19.97
CA VAL A 225 -13.00 9.16 -19.84
C VAL A 225 -11.61 8.94 -20.41
N LEU A 226 -10.96 7.80 -20.14
CA LEU A 226 -9.61 7.51 -20.65
C LEU A 226 -9.54 7.56 -22.18
N LYS A 227 -10.58 7.10 -22.88
CA LYS A 227 -10.67 7.16 -24.35
C LYS A 227 -10.75 8.58 -24.92
N THR A 228 -11.03 9.59 -24.10
CA THR A 228 -11.10 11.01 -24.52
C THR A 228 -9.75 11.75 -24.40
N ILE A 229 -8.71 11.07 -23.90
CA ILE A 229 -7.35 11.62 -23.81
C ILE A 229 -6.66 11.38 -25.17
N PRO A 230 -6.28 12.44 -25.91
CA PRO A 230 -5.70 12.32 -27.25
C PRO A 230 -4.27 11.76 -27.21
N GLU A 231 -3.80 11.20 -28.32
CA GLU A 231 -2.45 10.61 -28.40
C GLU A 231 -1.31 11.60 -28.17
N THR A 232 -1.58 12.88 -28.42
CA THR A 232 -0.64 13.99 -28.22
C THR A 232 -0.52 14.44 -26.76
N ALA A 233 -1.40 13.97 -25.87
CA ALA A 233 -1.35 14.32 -24.45
C ALA A 233 -0.23 13.58 -23.71
N GLU A 234 0.37 14.23 -22.73
CA GLU A 234 1.40 13.64 -21.87
C GLU A 234 0.88 12.39 -21.14
N GLU A 235 -0.39 12.42 -20.71
CA GLU A 235 -1.03 11.33 -19.98
C GLU A 235 -1.40 10.13 -20.85
N TYR A 236 -1.33 10.24 -22.18
CA TYR A 236 -1.82 9.20 -23.10
C TYR A 236 -1.18 7.84 -22.86
N LYS A 237 0.13 7.79 -22.59
CA LYS A 237 0.85 6.53 -22.30
C LYS A 237 0.27 5.82 -21.07
N GLN A 238 -0.02 6.58 -20.00
CA GLN A 238 -0.61 6.03 -18.78
C GLN A 238 -2.08 5.66 -18.99
N ALA A 239 -2.83 6.48 -19.73
CA ALA A 239 -4.22 6.19 -20.08
C ALA A 239 -4.35 4.88 -20.87
N LYS A 240 -3.48 4.67 -21.88
CA LYS A 240 -3.42 3.43 -22.66
C LYS A 240 -3.03 2.24 -21.79
N LYS A 241 -2.07 2.40 -20.88
CA LYS A 241 -1.67 1.35 -19.93
C LYS A 241 -2.82 0.93 -19.02
N LEU A 242 -3.56 1.91 -18.48
CA LEU A 242 -4.71 1.65 -17.62
C LEU A 242 -5.85 1.00 -18.40
N LEU A 243 -6.16 1.48 -19.60
CA LEU A 243 -7.17 0.88 -20.48
C LEU A 243 -6.90 -0.59 -20.82
N ARG A 244 -5.64 -1.00 -20.93
CA ARG A 244 -5.28 -2.41 -21.19
C ARG A 244 -5.49 -3.32 -19.98
N LYS A 245 -5.49 -2.75 -18.78
CA LYS A 245 -5.70 -3.48 -17.54
C LYS A 245 -7.18 -3.56 -17.13
N LEU A 246 -8.00 -2.62 -17.59
CA LEU A 246 -9.44 -2.52 -17.32
C LEU A 246 -10.27 -3.39 -18.28
#